data_AF-A0A2A4QL51-F1
#
_entry.id   AF-A0A2A4QL51-F1
#
_cell.length_a   1.000
_cell.length_b   1.000
_cell.length_c   1.000
_cell.angle_alpha   90.00
_cell.angle_beta   90.00
_cell.angle_gamma   90.00
#
_symmetry.space_group_name_H-M   'P 1'
#
loop_
_entity.id
_entity.type
_entity.pdbx_description
1 polymer ?
#
loop_
_entity_poly.entity_id
_entity_poly.type
_entity_poly.pdbx_seq_one_letter_code
_entity_poly.pdbx_strand_id
1 'polypeptide(L)'
;MTPPYQIAVNKVEHQTLVNRSRFLCYLYPCSEIAAAKAYLKQLQLAHPQASHHCHAFLTKVADNSLGYGYSDDGEPSGTAGKPMLAVLQGGGIGEVCAIVVRYFGGTKLGTGGLQRAYGDSVRQALVFLQSKTKIAMAAKSLACQYIPKLPQYAEFSWNYKRFRQGID
;
A
#
# COMPACT_ATOMS: atom_id res chain seq x y z
N MET A 1 0.40 -9.06 -16.31
CA MET A 1 0.75 -9.48 -14.93
C MET A 1 1.67 -8.39 -14.38
N THR A 2 1.36 -7.80 -13.21
CA THR A 2 2.20 -6.72 -12.67
C THR A 2 3.56 -7.30 -12.29
N PRO A 3 4.69 -6.74 -12.77
CA PRO A 3 6.01 -7.21 -12.39
C PRO A 3 6.22 -7.02 -10.88
N PRO A 4 7.13 -7.79 -10.26
CA PRO A 4 7.49 -7.57 -8.86
C PRO A 4 7.98 -6.14 -8.63
N TYR A 5 7.56 -5.51 -7.54
CA TYR A 5 7.97 -4.15 -7.18
C TYR A 5 8.12 -3.97 -5.68
N GLN A 6 8.85 -2.93 -5.26
CA GLN A 6 9.09 -2.65 -3.85
C GLN A 6 7.87 -1.98 -3.21
N ILE A 7 7.49 -2.44 -2.02
CA ILE A 7 6.45 -1.82 -1.19
C ILE A 7 6.98 -1.45 0.19
N ALA A 8 6.43 -0.40 0.79
CA ALA A 8 6.73 0.00 2.16
C ALA A 8 6.28 -1.05 3.18
N VAL A 9 7.04 -1.27 4.26
CA VAL A 9 6.70 -2.26 5.30
C VAL A 9 6.57 -1.70 6.71
N ASN A 10 7.25 -0.60 7.01
CA ASN A 10 7.21 0.05 8.31
C ASN A 10 6.67 1.48 8.21
N LYS A 11 6.25 2.01 9.37
CA LYS A 11 5.99 3.44 9.53
C LYS A 11 7.30 4.17 9.79
N VAL A 12 7.41 5.40 9.31
CA VAL A 12 8.53 6.29 9.61
C VAL A 12 7.99 7.64 10.04
N GLU A 13 8.63 8.21 11.06
CA GLU A 13 8.39 9.58 11.50
C GLU A 13 9.73 10.31 11.48
N HIS A 14 9.81 11.43 10.77
CA HIS A 14 11.03 12.22 10.68
C HIS A 14 10.72 13.71 10.72
N GLN A 15 11.53 14.47 11.44
CA GLN A 15 11.34 15.90 11.60
C GLN A 15 12.46 16.68 10.92
N THR A 16 12.08 17.73 10.18
CA THR A 16 13.01 18.73 9.65
C THR A 16 12.63 20.14 10.09
N LEU A 17 13.64 21.01 10.22
CA LEU A 17 13.48 22.41 10.58
C LEU A 17 14.02 23.28 9.45
N VAL A 18 13.19 24.20 8.94
CA VAL A 18 13.57 25.13 7.86
C VAL A 18 13.05 26.51 8.21
N ASN A 19 13.96 27.48 8.39
CA ASN A 19 13.64 28.86 8.81
C ASN A 19 12.61 28.90 9.95
N ARG A 20 12.89 28.16 11.03
CA ARG A 20 12.03 28.00 12.23
C ARG A 20 10.69 27.30 12.00
N SER A 21 10.31 27.03 10.76
CA SER A 21 9.15 26.18 10.46
C SER A 21 9.53 24.72 10.69
N ARG A 22 8.63 23.95 11.29
CA ARG A 22 8.83 22.54 11.60
C ARG A 22 7.97 21.68 10.72
N PHE A 23 8.59 20.69 10.08
CA PHE A 23 7.93 19.75 9.17
C PHE A 23 8.10 18.35 9.75
N LEU A 24 6.99 17.75 10.19
CA LEU A 24 6.98 16.36 10.63
C LEU A 24 6.44 15.51 9.49
N CYS A 25 7.31 14.71 8.89
CA CYS A 25 6.95 13.77 7.85
C CYS A 25 6.61 12.42 8.47
N TYR A 26 5.44 11.91 8.13
CA TYR A 26 4.97 10.57 8.43
C TYR A 26 4.91 9.78 7.14
N LEU A 27 5.67 8.69 7.05
CA LEU A 27 5.52 7.68 6.00
C LEU A 27 4.76 6.48 6.55
N TYR A 28 3.79 6.01 5.78
CA TYR A 28 2.90 4.93 6.18
C TYR A 28 2.65 3.97 5.01
N PRO A 29 2.80 2.63 5.19
CA PRO A 29 2.42 1.64 4.18
C PRO A 29 0.93 1.76 3.84
N CYS A 30 0.61 1.97 2.57
CA CYS A 30 -0.73 2.36 2.14
C CYS A 30 -1.07 1.80 0.76
N SER A 31 -1.84 0.72 0.71
CA SER A 31 -2.32 0.11 -0.54
C SER A 31 -3.67 0.68 -1.04
N GLU A 32 -4.34 1.53 -0.25
CA GLU A 32 -5.67 2.04 -0.56
C GLU A 32 -5.86 3.50 -0.13
N ILE A 33 -6.61 4.26 -0.93
CA ILE A 33 -6.89 5.68 -0.66
C ILE A 33 -7.63 5.85 0.69
N ALA A 34 -8.52 4.92 1.04
CA ALA A 34 -9.26 4.96 2.29
C ALA A 34 -8.33 4.90 3.51
N ALA A 35 -7.30 4.06 3.47
CA ALA A 35 -6.29 3.95 4.53
C ALA A 35 -5.49 5.25 4.68
N ALA A 36 -5.09 5.86 3.56
CA ALA A 36 -4.42 7.16 3.54
C ALA A 36 -5.26 8.25 4.22
N LYS A 37 -6.55 8.34 3.85
CA LYS A 37 -7.50 9.31 4.44
C LYS A 37 -7.74 9.06 5.92
N ALA A 38 -7.82 7.81 6.35
CA ALA A 38 -7.99 7.45 7.76
C ALA A 38 -6.78 7.90 8.59
N TYR A 39 -5.57 7.64 8.10
CA TYR A 39 -4.35 8.05 8.80
C TYR A 39 -4.16 9.58 8.83
N LEU A 40 -4.53 10.28 7.75
CA LEU A 40 -4.59 11.75 7.73
C LEU A 40 -5.48 12.31 8.84
N LYS A 41 -6.68 11.76 9.01
CA LYS A 41 -7.59 12.18 10.09
C LYS A 41 -6.99 11.95 11.47
N GLN A 42 -6.30 10.84 11.67
CA GLN A 42 -5.60 10.57 12.94
C GLN A 42 -4.54 11.63 13.23
N LEU A 43 -3.74 12.01 12.22
CA LEU A 43 -2.72 13.05 12.39
C LEU A 43 -3.33 14.45 12.59
N GLN A 44 -4.44 14.77 11.94
CA GLN A 44 -5.17 16.03 12.19
C GLN A 44 -5.66 16.13 13.63
N LEU A 45 -6.12 15.02 14.22
CA LEU A 45 -6.50 14.95 15.64
C LEU A 45 -5.30 15.01 16.58
N ALA A 46 -4.17 14.42 16.21
CA ALA A 46 -2.93 14.44 16.99
C ALA A 46 -2.21 15.81 16.93
N HIS A 47 -2.40 16.57 15.85
CA HIS A 47 -1.74 17.84 15.59
C HIS A 47 -2.74 18.98 15.31
N PRO A 48 -3.68 19.28 16.22
CA PRO A 48 -4.74 20.26 15.97
C PRO A 48 -4.23 21.70 15.81
N GLN A 49 -3.00 21.97 16.27
CA GLN A 49 -2.34 23.29 16.18
C GLN A 49 -1.39 23.42 14.98
N ALA A 50 -1.31 22.40 14.12
CA ALA A 50 -0.52 22.49 12.91
C ALA A 50 -1.18 23.43 11.89
N SER A 51 -0.35 24.12 11.10
CA SER A 51 -0.80 25.04 10.07
C SER A 51 -1.38 24.29 8.86
N HIS A 52 -0.73 23.19 8.46
CA HIS A 52 -1.10 22.40 7.29
C HIS A 52 -0.75 20.91 7.48
N HIS A 53 -1.54 20.03 6.88
CA HIS A 53 -1.42 18.58 6.79
C HIS A 53 -1.39 18.13 5.33
N CYS A 54 -0.35 18.56 4.62
CA CYS A 54 -0.17 18.22 3.22
C CYS A 54 0.13 16.73 3.07
N HIS A 55 -0.34 16.11 1.99
CA HIS A 55 -0.12 14.68 1.78
C HIS A 55 0.11 14.33 0.32
N ALA A 56 0.78 13.20 0.11
CA ALA A 56 0.95 12.54 -1.17
C ALA A 56 0.98 11.03 -0.97
N PHE A 57 0.45 10.25 -1.89
CA PHE A 57 0.46 8.80 -1.78
C PHE A 57 0.57 8.10 -3.13
N LEU A 58 1.05 6.86 -3.07
CA LEU A 58 1.11 5.87 -4.15
C LEU A 58 0.43 4.60 -3.63
N THR A 59 -0.74 4.24 -4.15
CA THR A 59 -1.47 3.02 -3.77
C THR A 59 -1.05 1.78 -4.57
N LYS A 60 -0.16 1.97 -5.54
CA LYS A 60 0.34 0.94 -6.45
C LYS A 60 1.85 1.13 -6.64
N VAL A 61 2.42 0.49 -7.65
CA VAL A 61 3.79 0.74 -8.11
C VAL A 61 4.01 2.23 -8.46
N ALA A 62 5.23 2.71 -8.23
CA ALA A 62 5.55 4.15 -8.17
C ALA A 62 5.31 4.91 -9.49
N ASP A 63 5.39 4.24 -10.63
CA ASP A 63 5.17 4.80 -11.97
C ASP A 63 3.70 4.71 -12.44
N ASN A 64 2.80 4.11 -11.64
CA ASN A 64 1.41 3.94 -12.03
C ASN A 64 0.56 5.19 -11.71
N SER A 65 0.19 5.92 -12.75
CA SER A 65 -0.60 7.14 -12.66
C SER A 65 -2.02 6.96 -12.11
N LEU A 66 -2.58 5.75 -12.19
CA LEU A 66 -3.91 5.43 -11.67
C LEU A 66 -3.92 5.21 -10.15
N GLY A 67 -2.76 5.22 -9.50
CA GLY A 67 -2.61 4.90 -8.08
C GLY A 67 -2.21 6.06 -7.18
N TYR A 68 -1.97 7.26 -7.71
CA TYR A 68 -1.44 8.37 -6.90
C TYR A 68 -2.49 9.44 -6.56
N GLY A 69 -2.18 10.23 -5.53
CA GLY A 69 -2.91 11.45 -5.20
C GLY A 69 -2.08 12.34 -4.27
N TYR A 70 -2.43 13.62 -4.20
CA TYR A 70 -1.78 14.58 -3.32
C TYR A 70 -2.69 15.77 -2.98
N SER A 71 -2.34 16.51 -1.94
CA SER A 71 -3.00 17.75 -1.53
C SER A 71 -2.02 18.71 -0.88
N ASP A 72 -2.19 20.00 -1.17
CA ASP A 72 -1.43 21.10 -0.56
C ASP A 72 -2.06 21.58 0.77
N ASP A 73 -3.25 21.10 1.16
CA ASP A 73 -3.93 21.44 2.43
C ASP A 73 -3.90 22.94 2.82
N GLY A 74 -4.17 23.83 1.85
CA GLY A 74 -4.18 25.27 2.08
C GLY A 74 -2.83 25.98 1.92
N GLU A 75 -1.73 25.25 1.69
CA GLU A 75 -0.52 25.85 1.14
C GLU A 75 -0.77 26.39 -0.28
N PRO A 76 0.06 27.33 -0.77
CA PRO A 76 -0.02 27.79 -2.15
C PRO A 76 0.01 26.60 -3.13
N SER A 77 -0.87 26.64 -4.14
CA SER A 77 -1.06 25.53 -5.08
C SER A 77 0.26 25.04 -5.69
N GLY A 78 0.49 23.73 -5.63
CA GLY A 78 1.67 23.07 -6.18
C GLY A 78 2.96 23.28 -5.38
N THR A 79 2.88 23.73 -4.12
CA THR A 79 4.08 23.97 -3.30
C THR A 79 4.38 22.89 -2.27
N ALA A 80 3.45 21.97 -1.99
CA ALA A 80 3.63 20.92 -1.00
C ALA A 80 3.38 19.52 -1.59
N GLY A 81 2.13 19.21 -1.94
CA GLY A 81 1.71 17.88 -2.35
C GLY A 81 2.41 17.38 -3.62
N LYS A 82 2.56 18.23 -4.64
CA LYS A 82 3.25 17.85 -5.89
C LYS A 82 4.75 17.56 -5.68
N PRO A 83 5.53 18.40 -4.99
CA PRO A 83 6.90 18.06 -4.58
C PRO A 83 7.03 16.77 -3.78
N MET A 84 6.12 16.54 -2.82
CA MET A 84 6.10 15.30 -2.03
C MET A 84 5.87 14.07 -2.92
N LEU A 85 4.89 14.15 -3.83
CA LEU A 85 4.59 13.08 -4.76
C LEU A 85 5.78 12.77 -5.68
N ALA A 86 6.43 13.79 -6.23
CA ALA A 86 7.60 13.61 -7.09
C ALA A 86 8.73 12.85 -6.38
N VAL A 87 8.94 13.12 -5.09
CA VAL A 87 9.93 12.41 -4.27
C VAL A 87 9.52 10.96 -4.01
N LEU A 88 8.24 10.69 -3.71
CA LEU A 88 7.75 9.32 -3.57
C LEU A 88 7.92 8.52 -4.86
N GLN A 89 7.55 9.10 -6.00
CA GLN A 89 7.71 8.47 -7.32
C GLN A 89 9.17 8.16 -7.64
N GLY A 90 10.06 9.13 -7.39
CA GLY A 90 11.51 8.95 -7.56
C GLY A 90 12.14 7.95 -6.58
N GLY A 91 11.49 7.67 -5.45
CA GLY A 91 11.95 6.70 -4.46
C GLY A 91 11.76 5.24 -4.87
N GLY A 92 10.94 4.95 -5.89
CA GLY A 92 10.75 3.60 -6.43
C GLY A 92 10.04 2.60 -5.49
N ILE A 93 9.49 3.08 -4.37
CA ILE A 93 8.72 2.28 -3.40
C ILE A 93 7.23 2.62 -3.57
N GLY A 94 6.43 1.62 -3.91
CA GLY A 94 4.97 1.72 -4.01
C GLY A 94 4.26 1.45 -2.69
N GLU A 95 2.93 1.54 -2.73
CA GLU A 95 2.04 1.30 -1.57
C GLU A 95 2.48 2.09 -0.32
N VAL A 96 2.65 3.40 -0.49
CA VAL A 96 3.16 4.31 0.55
C VAL A 96 2.41 5.64 0.52
N CYS A 97 2.15 6.18 1.71
CA CYS A 97 1.60 7.52 1.92
C CYS A 97 2.60 8.35 2.71
N ALA A 98 2.81 9.60 2.28
CA ALA A 98 3.52 10.63 3.02
C ALA A 98 2.54 11.71 3.47
N ILE A 99 2.56 12.03 4.75
CA ILE A 99 1.81 13.14 5.33
C ILE A 99 2.81 14.04 6.04
N VAL A 100 2.88 15.31 5.64
CA VAL A 100 3.77 16.29 6.25
C VAL A 100 2.93 17.29 7.01
N VAL A 101 3.09 17.24 8.34
CA VAL A 101 2.48 18.17 9.28
C VAL A 101 3.41 19.35 9.46
N ARG A 102 2.95 20.55 9.10
CA ARG A 102 3.74 21.77 9.19
C ARG A 102 3.27 22.64 10.34
N TYR A 103 4.22 23.11 11.15
CA TYR A 103 4.04 24.21 12.08
C TYR A 103 4.79 25.44 11.55
N PHE A 104 4.07 26.53 11.30
CA PHE A 104 4.66 27.77 10.79
C PHE A 104 5.60 28.42 11.82
N GLY A 105 6.81 28.78 11.37
CA GLY A 105 7.87 29.33 12.22
C GLY A 105 7.95 30.85 12.31
N GLY A 106 6.95 31.58 11.78
CA GLY A 106 6.94 33.05 11.76
C GLY A 106 7.64 33.68 10.54
N THR A 107 8.37 32.91 9.74
CA THR A 107 9.05 33.41 8.52
C THR A 107 8.56 32.69 7.27
N LYS A 108 8.12 33.46 6.26
CA LYS A 108 7.67 32.91 4.97
C LYS A 108 8.86 32.33 4.20
N LEU A 109 8.67 31.14 3.61
CA LEU A 109 9.69 30.44 2.81
C LEU A 109 9.66 30.82 1.33
N GLY A 110 8.57 31.43 0.85
CA GLY A 110 8.30 31.61 -0.57
C GLY A 110 8.02 30.30 -1.31
N THR A 111 7.55 30.38 -2.56
CA THR A 111 7.12 29.21 -3.35
C THR A 111 8.23 28.16 -3.50
N GLY A 112 9.43 28.56 -3.93
CA GLY A 112 10.55 27.64 -4.10
C GLY A 112 11.15 27.14 -2.79
N GLY A 113 10.99 27.87 -1.69
CA GLY A 113 11.39 27.40 -0.36
C GLY A 113 10.45 26.33 0.17
N LEU A 114 9.14 26.49 -0.03
CA LEU A 114 8.13 25.49 0.33
C LEU A 114 8.33 24.19 -0.45
N GLN A 115 8.47 24.30 -1.78
CA GLN A 115 8.67 23.11 -2.63
C GLN A 115 9.88 22.29 -2.19
N ARG A 116 10.99 22.94 -1.88
CA ARG A 116 12.18 22.27 -1.36
C ARG A 116 11.94 21.69 0.02
N ALA A 117 11.38 22.46 0.96
CA ALA A 117 11.15 21.99 2.33
C ALA A 117 10.25 20.73 2.38
N TYR A 118 9.14 20.71 1.64
CA TYR A 118 8.23 19.58 1.58
C TYR A 118 8.86 18.35 0.89
N GLY A 119 9.51 18.55 -0.26
CA GLY A 119 10.22 17.47 -0.95
C GLY A 119 11.35 16.89 -0.10
N ASP A 120 12.16 17.74 0.52
CA ASP A 120 13.29 17.33 1.37
C ASP A 120 12.82 16.60 2.62
N SER A 121 11.70 17.02 3.22
CA SER A 121 11.11 16.34 4.38
C SER A 121 10.78 14.87 4.06
N VAL A 122 10.12 14.61 2.92
CA VAL A 122 9.85 13.24 2.44
C VAL A 122 11.13 12.51 2.07
N ARG A 123 12.06 13.17 1.37
CA ARG A 123 13.32 12.53 0.92
C ARG A 123 14.16 12.05 2.11
N GLN A 124 14.24 12.85 3.16
CA GLN A 124 14.97 12.48 4.37
C GLN A 124 14.26 11.35 5.13
N ALA A 125 12.92 11.36 5.19
CA ALA A 125 12.16 10.28 5.82
C ALA A 125 12.32 8.95 5.07
N LEU A 126 12.41 8.96 3.74
CA LEU A 126 12.59 7.75 2.92
C LEU A 126 13.85 6.95 3.28
N VAL A 127 14.89 7.60 3.82
CA VAL A 127 16.12 6.93 4.26
C VAL A 127 15.85 5.86 5.33
N PHE A 128 14.82 6.05 6.15
CA PHE A 128 14.44 5.13 7.23
C PHE A 128 13.32 4.16 6.84
N LEU A 129 12.81 4.28 5.60
CA LEU A 129 11.73 3.43 5.11
C LEU A 129 12.30 2.09 4.64
N GLN A 130 11.84 1.01 5.24
CA GLN A 130 12.12 -0.34 4.81
C GLN A 130 11.15 -0.74 3.70
N SER A 131 11.64 -1.59 2.80
CA SER A 131 10.85 -2.12 1.70
C SER A 131 10.98 -3.64 1.56
N LYS A 132 9.97 -4.25 0.92
CA LYS A 132 10.02 -5.64 0.47
C LYS A 132 9.46 -5.77 -0.93
N THR A 133 9.90 -6.81 -1.63
CA THR A 133 9.36 -7.15 -2.96
C THR A 133 7.94 -7.73 -2.82
N LYS A 134 6.96 -7.11 -3.49
CA LYS A 134 5.61 -7.63 -3.69
C LYS A 134 5.54 -8.37 -5.02
N ILE A 135 5.09 -9.62 -4.99
CA ILE A 135 4.88 -10.44 -6.19
C ILE A 135 3.36 -10.57 -6.41
N ALA A 136 2.90 -10.28 -7.62
CA ALA A 136 1.48 -10.41 -7.96
C ALA A 136 1.05 -11.88 -7.92
N MET A 137 0.10 -12.21 -7.05
CA MET A 137 -0.51 -13.54 -7.02
C MET A 137 -1.48 -13.71 -8.19
N ALA A 138 -1.50 -14.90 -8.79
CA ALA A 138 -2.51 -15.30 -9.76
C ALA A 138 -3.51 -16.23 -9.09
N ALA A 139 -4.79 -15.85 -9.09
CA ALA A 139 -5.86 -16.76 -8.68
C ALA A 139 -6.05 -17.81 -9.78
N LYS A 140 -5.95 -19.09 -9.43
CA LYS A 140 -6.29 -20.20 -10.30
C LYS A 140 -7.24 -21.14 -9.57
N SER A 141 -8.27 -21.59 -10.27
CA SER A 141 -9.15 -22.64 -9.79
C SER A 141 -8.70 -23.96 -10.37
N LEU A 142 -8.51 -24.97 -9.52
CA LEU A 142 -8.24 -26.34 -9.94
C LEU A 142 -9.43 -27.20 -9.57
N ALA A 143 -9.98 -27.91 -10.55
CA ALA A 143 -10.88 -29.03 -10.30
C ALA A 143 -10.08 -30.32 -10.41
N CYS A 144 -10.19 -31.19 -9.41
CA CYS A 144 -9.64 -32.54 -9.47
C CYS A 144 -10.73 -33.54 -9.13
N GLN A 145 -10.76 -34.65 -9.85
CA GLN A 145 -11.64 -35.77 -9.52
C GLN A 145 -10.98 -36.57 -8.39
N TYR A 146 -11.73 -36.83 -7.32
CA TYR A 146 -11.32 -37.78 -6.31
C TYR A 146 -11.51 -39.19 -6.85
N ILE A 147 -10.42 -39.92 -7.07
CA ILE A 147 -10.47 -41.35 -7.42
C ILE A 147 -10.21 -42.15 -6.14
N PRO A 148 -11.24 -42.77 -5.54
CA PRO A 148 -11.01 -43.68 -4.43
C PRO A 148 -10.20 -44.89 -4.92
N LYS A 149 -9.12 -45.25 -4.21
CA LYS A 149 -8.45 -46.53 -4.41
C LYS A 149 -9.42 -47.64 -4.03
N LEU A 150 -10.04 -48.27 -5.03
CA LEU A 150 -10.76 -49.52 -4.80
C LEU A 150 -9.74 -50.58 -4.37
N PRO A 151 -9.98 -51.31 -3.28
CA PRO A 151 -9.09 -52.39 -2.92
C PRO A 151 -9.25 -53.53 -3.95
N GLN A 152 -8.12 -54.06 -4.38
CA GLN A 152 -8.00 -55.07 -5.42
C GLN A 152 -8.43 -56.44 -4.87
N TYR A 153 -9.74 -56.69 -4.75
CA TYR A 153 -10.27 -57.99 -4.34
C TYR A 153 -10.96 -58.70 -5.51
N ALA A 154 -10.17 -59.62 -6.08
CA ALA A 154 -10.48 -60.94 -6.62
C ALA A 154 -11.89 -61.26 -7.17
N GLU A 155 -11.86 -61.83 -8.37
CA GLU A 155 -12.93 -62.57 -9.04
C GLU A 155 -13.78 -63.43 -8.08
N PHE A 156 -15.07 -63.09 -7.95
CA PHE A 156 -16.07 -64.01 -7.42
C PHE A 156 -17.01 -64.40 -8.57
N SER A 157 -16.71 -65.56 -9.18
CA SER A 157 -17.59 -66.23 -10.14
C SER A 157 -18.82 -66.80 -9.43
N TRP A 158 -19.99 -66.21 -9.67
CA TRP A 158 -21.28 -66.80 -9.27
C TRP A 158 -21.71 -67.86 -10.28
N ASN A 159 -21.55 -69.13 -9.93
CA ASN A 159 -22.28 -70.24 -10.53
C ASN A 159 -23.37 -70.67 -9.54
N TYR A 160 -24.63 -70.32 -9.79
CA TYR A 160 -25.75 -71.00 -9.13
C TYR A 160 -26.69 -71.62 -10.16
N LYS A 161 -26.71 -72.95 -10.13
CA LYS A 161 -27.47 -73.85 -11.00
C LYS A 161 -28.97 -73.65 -10.81
N ARG A 162 -29.69 -73.70 -11.94
CA ARG A 162 -31.14 -73.95 -12.07
C ARG A 162 -31.60 -75.05 -11.10
N PHE A 163 -32.65 -74.79 -10.33
CA PHE A 163 -33.59 -75.81 -9.85
C PHE A 163 -34.95 -75.56 -10.49
N ARG A 164 -35.51 -76.62 -11.09
CA ARG A 164 -36.81 -76.70 -11.75
C ARG A 164 -37.67 -77.68 -10.94
N GLN A 165 -38.99 -77.48 -10.96
CA GLN A 165 -40.09 -78.31 -10.41
C GLN A 165 -40.36 -78.10 -8.90
N GLY A 166 -41.60 -77.96 -8.41
CA GLY A 166 -42.97 -78.01 -8.95
C GLY A 166 -43.97 -77.82 -7.78
N ILE A 167 -45.29 -77.93 -8.04
CA ILE A 167 -46.49 -77.75 -7.16
C ILE A 167 -47.05 -76.32 -7.27
N ASP A 168 -48.23 -76.01 -7.83
CA ASP A 168 -49.40 -76.76 -8.36
C ASP A 168 -49.91 -76.11 -9.67
#